data_AF-A0A7Z9PRW3-F1
#
_entry.id   AF-A0A7Z9PRW3-F1
#
_cell.length_a   1.000
_cell.length_b   1.000
_cell.length_c   1.000
_cell.angle_alpha   90.00
_cell.angle_beta   90.00
_cell.angle_gamma   90.00
#
_symmetry.space_group_name_H-M   'P 1'
#
loop_
_entity.id
_entity.type
_entity.pdbx_description
1 polymer ?
#
loop_
_entity_poly.entity_id
_entity_poly.type
_entity_poly.pdbx_seq_one_letter_code
_entity_poly.pdbx_strand_id
1 'polypeptide(L)'
;MTSANLTSSQFLFTRKPPKRELAQPGVGYFALSELNELNSGYYHDTCHALEVSELVRDMALGLGRDQDRAEFLKQVALLHDADPRICGQTGLAQPGTPARVQVTIGWMESHRQDLERRFGWEGVQFYEACALIARTDYPFDRAPREFGTRFDGLSPVDVYREFLWKLPRKVRLQCFEDALVLRFADQVAAYVSSFERARKSVRDLVDELKNTGAPVTFEQILNNTPRFLGQVGRDLDHDRDLTKELNVPSLRLPGRRKILAALGLKRRWRLTRNYLKFRLGHTR
;
A
#
# COMPACT_ATOMS: atom_id res chain seq x y z
N MET A 1 -63.41 4.30 -22.39
CA MET A 1 -63.84 2.98 -22.89
C MET A 1 -63.82 3.10 -24.40
N THR A 2 -63.06 2.36 -25.21
CA THR A 2 -62.43 1.05 -25.06
C THR A 2 -61.51 0.82 -26.27
N SER A 3 -60.44 0.03 -26.06
CA SER A 3 -59.74 -0.88 -27.02
C SER A 3 -59.18 -0.30 -28.34
N ALA A 4 -57.86 -0.20 -28.59
CA ALA A 4 -56.74 -1.18 -28.57
C ALA A 4 -56.52 -1.96 -29.88
N ASN A 5 -55.21 -2.15 -30.17
CA ASN A 5 -54.50 -3.04 -31.09
C ASN A 5 -54.06 -2.46 -32.44
N LEU A 6 -52.76 -2.22 -32.71
CA LEU A 6 -51.53 -3.06 -32.71
C LEU A 6 -51.31 -3.82 -34.02
N THR A 7 -50.30 -3.37 -34.78
CA THR A 7 -49.28 -4.13 -35.55
C THR A 7 -48.24 -3.10 -36.01
N SER A 8 -46.92 -3.27 -36.10
CA SER A 8 -45.91 -4.29 -35.81
C SER A 8 -44.59 -3.50 -35.95
N SER A 9 -43.83 -3.33 -34.87
CA SER A 9 -42.59 -4.03 -34.56
C SER A 9 -41.42 -3.84 -35.56
N GLN A 10 -40.28 -3.44 -34.97
CA GLN A 10 -38.88 -3.64 -35.40
C GLN A 10 -38.22 -2.59 -36.31
N PHE A 11 -37.74 -1.51 -35.69
CA PHE A 11 -36.33 -1.11 -35.82
C PHE A 11 -35.78 -0.82 -34.42
N LEU A 12 -35.31 -1.90 -33.79
CA LEU A 12 -34.57 -1.84 -32.53
C LEU A 12 -33.24 -1.14 -32.78
N PHE A 13 -33.10 0.05 -32.19
CA PHE A 13 -31.83 0.70 -31.92
C PHE A 13 -30.89 -0.29 -31.21
N THR A 14 -29.98 -0.92 -31.94
CA THR A 14 -28.79 -1.51 -31.33
C THR A 14 -27.75 -0.42 -31.11
N ARG A 15 -28.06 0.55 -30.24
CA ARG A 15 -26.98 1.30 -29.57
C ARG A 15 -26.45 0.35 -28.50
N LYS A 16 -25.34 -0.33 -28.83
CA LYS A 16 -24.51 -0.98 -27.82
C LYS A 16 -24.31 0.03 -26.69
N PRO A 17 -24.54 -0.35 -25.41
CA PRO A 17 -24.18 0.53 -24.31
C PRO A 17 -22.69 0.87 -24.49
N PRO A 18 -22.28 2.13 -24.27
CA PRO A 18 -20.87 2.47 -24.30
C PRO A 18 -20.16 1.48 -23.37
N LYS A 19 -19.14 0.79 -23.91
CA LYS A 19 -18.23 0.01 -23.08
C LYS A 19 -17.79 0.97 -21.99
N ARG A 20 -18.04 0.63 -20.71
CA ARG A 20 -17.35 1.27 -19.60
C ARG A 20 -15.87 1.21 -19.97
N GLU A 21 -15.31 2.35 -20.35
CA GLU A 21 -13.87 2.52 -20.28
C GLU A 21 -13.51 2.12 -18.87
N LEU A 22 -12.59 1.16 -18.77
CA LEU A 22 -12.03 0.74 -17.51
C LEU A 22 -11.55 2.03 -16.84
N ALA A 23 -12.27 2.47 -15.80
CA ALA A 23 -11.84 3.56 -14.95
C ALA A 23 -10.41 3.20 -14.53
N GLN A 24 -9.45 3.96 -15.05
CA GLN A 24 -8.05 3.68 -14.81
C GLN A 24 -7.85 3.77 -13.29
N PRO A 25 -7.30 2.72 -12.65
CA PRO A 25 -7.02 2.77 -11.22
C PRO A 25 -6.13 3.98 -10.96
N GLY A 26 -6.52 4.88 -10.03
CA GLY A 26 -5.83 6.14 -9.74
C GLY A 26 -6.49 7.41 -10.27
N VAL A 27 -7.39 7.29 -11.25
CA VAL A 27 -8.06 8.43 -11.88
C VAL A 27 -9.22 8.89 -11.02
N GLY A 28 -8.93 9.81 -10.10
CA GLY A 28 -9.94 10.47 -9.29
C GLY A 28 -9.37 11.40 -8.23
N TYR A 29 -8.18 11.08 -7.71
CA TYR A 29 -7.53 11.88 -6.68
C TYR A 29 -6.33 12.69 -7.19
N PHE A 30 -5.47 12.09 -8.01
CA PHE A 30 -4.25 12.73 -8.53
C PHE A 30 -4.27 12.80 -10.05
N ALA A 31 -3.65 13.84 -10.60
CA ALA A 31 -3.23 13.79 -11.99
C ALA A 31 -2.17 12.69 -12.15
N LEU A 32 -2.16 12.00 -13.30
CA LEU A 32 -1.18 10.92 -13.52
C LEU A 32 0.27 11.43 -13.46
N SER A 33 0.52 12.65 -13.92
CA SER A 33 1.84 13.29 -13.81
C SER A 33 2.29 13.47 -12.35
N GLU A 34 1.40 13.98 -11.51
CA GLU A 34 1.65 14.16 -10.07
C GLU A 34 1.92 12.81 -9.40
N LEU A 35 1.15 11.78 -9.74
CA LEU A 35 1.34 10.44 -9.18
C LEU A 35 2.67 9.80 -9.63
N ASN A 36 3.10 10.04 -10.88
CA ASN A 36 4.39 9.59 -11.40
C ASN A 36 5.57 10.30 -10.73
N GLU A 37 5.45 11.60 -10.46
CA GLU A 37 6.48 12.37 -9.76
C GLU A 37 6.70 11.84 -8.33
N LEU A 38 5.60 11.63 -7.61
CA LEU A 38 5.60 11.11 -6.25
C LEU A 38 5.99 9.62 -6.15
N ASN A 39 5.86 8.86 -7.24
CA ASN A 39 6.20 7.43 -7.30
C ASN A 39 7.17 7.17 -8.45
N SER A 40 8.33 7.81 -8.38
CA SER A 40 9.37 7.77 -9.41
C SER A 40 10.45 6.72 -9.15
N GLY A 41 10.18 5.72 -8.30
CA GLY A 41 11.03 4.55 -8.12
C GLY A 41 10.95 3.57 -9.30
N TYR A 42 11.83 2.56 -9.33
CA TYR A 42 11.67 1.43 -10.26
C TYR A 42 10.67 0.41 -9.74
N TYR A 43 10.72 0.10 -8.44
CA TYR A 43 9.76 -0.77 -7.74
C TYR A 43 8.66 0.06 -7.09
N HIS A 44 9.03 1.14 -6.39
CA HIS A 44 8.09 2.08 -5.78
C HIS A 44 7.57 3.05 -6.85
N ASP A 45 6.95 2.49 -7.89
CA ASP A 45 6.40 3.19 -9.04
C ASP A 45 4.88 3.41 -8.90
N THR A 46 4.30 4.20 -9.81
CA THR A 46 2.84 4.42 -9.83
C THR A 46 2.05 3.12 -9.99
N CYS A 47 2.58 2.12 -10.69
CA CYS A 47 1.90 0.83 -10.84
C CYS A 47 1.76 0.13 -9.49
N HIS A 48 2.84 0.10 -8.70
CA HIS A 48 2.85 -0.45 -7.35
C HIS A 48 1.86 0.28 -6.44
N ALA A 49 1.90 1.61 -6.39
CA ALA A 49 0.95 2.40 -5.58
C ALA A 49 -0.52 2.06 -5.91
N LEU A 50 -0.85 1.92 -7.20
CA LEU A 50 -2.18 1.54 -7.64
C LEU A 50 -2.56 0.10 -7.28
N GLU A 51 -1.65 -0.86 -7.49
CA GLU A 51 -1.85 -2.26 -7.12
C GLU A 51 -2.09 -2.42 -5.61
N VAL A 52 -1.32 -1.71 -4.78
CA VAL A 52 -1.48 -1.70 -3.32
C VAL A 52 -2.81 -1.05 -2.93
N SER A 53 -3.17 0.09 -3.54
CA SER A 53 -4.41 0.80 -3.21
C SER A 53 -5.67 -0.04 -3.40
N GLU A 54 -5.80 -0.71 -4.55
CA GLU A 54 -6.95 -1.58 -4.82
C GLU A 54 -6.91 -2.86 -3.98
N LEU A 55 -5.72 -3.39 -3.71
CA LEU A 55 -5.58 -4.59 -2.87
C LEU A 55 -6.01 -4.32 -1.43
N VAL A 56 -5.59 -3.20 -0.85
CA VAL A 56 -5.97 -2.79 0.51
C VAL A 56 -7.47 -2.60 0.62
N ARG A 57 -8.10 -1.92 -0.34
CA ARG A 57 -9.56 -1.75 -0.40
C ARG A 57 -10.28 -3.09 -0.36
N ASP A 58 -9.91 -4.00 -1.25
CA ASP A 58 -10.54 -5.31 -1.34
C ASP A 58 -10.34 -6.14 -0.06
N MET A 59 -9.15 -6.07 0.54
CA MET A 59 -8.86 -6.75 1.80
C MET A 59 -9.66 -6.16 2.97
N ALA A 60 -9.80 -4.84 3.03
CA ALA A 60 -10.60 -4.17 4.05
C ALA A 60 -12.07 -4.61 3.97
N LEU A 61 -12.66 -4.63 2.77
CA LEU A 61 -14.01 -5.16 2.55
C LEU A 61 -14.10 -6.65 2.91
N GLY A 62 -13.10 -7.45 2.55
CA GLY A 62 -13.01 -8.87 2.92
C GLY A 62 -12.90 -9.13 4.44
N LEU A 63 -12.47 -8.12 5.21
CA LEU A 63 -12.44 -8.14 6.68
C LEU A 63 -13.72 -7.56 7.31
N GLY A 64 -14.71 -7.18 6.51
CA GLY A 64 -15.98 -6.63 6.96
C GLY A 64 -15.92 -5.14 7.32
N ARG A 65 -14.92 -4.40 6.85
CA ARG A 65 -14.96 -2.93 6.91
C ARG A 65 -16.06 -2.42 5.97
N ASP A 66 -16.68 -1.30 6.33
CA ASP A 66 -17.64 -0.61 5.46
C ASP A 66 -16.93 0.05 4.26
N GLN A 67 -17.73 0.58 3.32
CA GLN A 67 -17.23 1.20 2.09
C GLN A 67 -16.38 2.44 2.39
N ASP A 68 -16.81 3.28 3.32
CA ASP A 68 -16.13 4.53 3.65
C ASP A 68 -14.75 4.25 4.24
N ARG A 69 -14.64 3.25 5.13
CA ARG A 69 -13.36 2.83 5.68
C ARG A 69 -12.48 2.18 4.63
N ALA A 70 -13.02 1.34 3.76
CA ALA A 70 -12.26 0.72 2.69
C ALA A 70 -11.72 1.76 1.70
N GLU A 71 -12.49 2.81 1.40
CA GLU A 71 -12.06 3.92 0.54
C GLU A 71 -11.01 4.79 1.22
N PHE A 72 -11.17 5.10 2.52
CA PHE A 72 -10.11 5.76 3.30
C PHE A 72 -8.79 4.99 3.21
N LEU A 73 -8.81 3.68 3.44
CA LEU A 73 -7.59 2.86 3.36
C LEU A 73 -7.01 2.79 1.94
N LYS A 74 -7.86 2.82 0.90
CA LYS A 74 -7.40 2.95 -0.49
C LYS A 74 -6.64 4.25 -0.72
N GLN A 75 -7.16 5.37 -0.23
CA GLN A 75 -6.54 6.69 -0.36
C GLN A 75 -5.19 6.74 0.35
N VAL A 76 -5.12 6.21 1.57
CA VAL A 76 -3.86 6.11 2.32
C VAL A 76 -2.85 5.21 1.60
N ALA A 77 -3.30 4.06 1.11
CA ALA A 77 -2.48 3.14 0.33
C ALA A 77 -1.97 3.75 -0.99
N LEU A 78 -2.70 4.67 -1.61
CA LEU A 78 -2.23 5.39 -2.80
C LEU A 78 -1.04 6.31 -2.50
N LEU A 79 -0.93 6.80 -1.26
CA LEU A 79 0.09 7.75 -0.81
C LEU A 79 1.30 7.10 -0.14
N HIS A 80 1.28 5.80 0.14
CA HIS A 80 2.25 5.18 1.05
C HIS A 80 3.73 5.32 0.61
N ASP A 81 3.96 5.56 -0.68
CA ASP A 81 5.28 5.75 -1.28
C ASP A 81 5.46 7.15 -1.90
N ALA A 82 4.61 8.12 -1.53
CA ALA A 82 4.60 9.48 -2.08
C ALA A 82 5.81 10.32 -1.62
N ASP A 83 6.99 9.96 -2.13
CA ASP A 83 8.29 10.55 -1.86
C ASP A 83 8.78 11.30 -3.12
N PRO A 84 9.03 12.61 -3.06
CA PRO A 84 9.56 13.38 -4.20
C PRO A 84 11.00 12.96 -4.58
N ARG A 85 11.64 12.08 -3.82
CA ARG A 85 12.98 11.51 -4.04
C ARG A 85 14.07 12.57 -4.17
N ILE A 86 13.91 13.68 -3.45
CA ILE A 86 14.93 14.72 -3.38
C ILE A 86 16.09 14.18 -2.53
N CYS A 87 17.30 14.27 -3.08
CA CYS A 87 18.53 13.95 -2.38
C CYS A 87 18.87 15.08 -1.40
N GLY A 88 19.00 14.77 -0.11
CA GLY A 88 19.28 15.77 0.93
C GLY A 88 20.63 16.48 0.77
N GLN A 89 21.60 15.88 0.06
CA GLN A 89 22.93 16.46 -0.17
C GLN A 89 22.96 17.42 -1.35
N THR A 90 22.23 17.11 -2.42
CA THR A 90 22.29 17.88 -3.69
C THR A 90 21.06 18.75 -3.91
N GLY A 91 19.95 18.49 -3.21
CA GLY A 91 18.67 19.13 -3.44
C GLY A 91 18.00 18.73 -4.76
N LEU A 92 18.56 17.78 -5.50
CA LEU A 92 18.05 17.33 -6.80
C LEU A 92 17.19 16.06 -6.64
N ALA A 93 16.20 15.91 -7.52
CA ALA A 93 15.43 14.67 -7.62
C ALA A 93 16.34 13.51 -8.05
N GLN A 94 16.17 12.35 -7.40
CA GLN A 94 16.89 11.12 -7.68
C GLN A 94 15.90 9.97 -7.96
N PRO A 95 15.26 9.96 -9.15
CA PRO A 95 14.37 8.88 -9.57
C PRO A 95 15.07 7.51 -9.54
N GLY A 96 14.28 6.45 -9.45
CA GLY A 96 14.77 5.08 -9.41
C GLY A 96 15.38 4.70 -8.06
N THR A 97 15.12 5.46 -6.99
CA THR A 97 15.49 5.11 -5.61
C THR A 97 14.27 4.69 -4.80
N PRO A 98 14.47 3.90 -3.72
CA PRO A 98 13.38 3.49 -2.83
C PRO A 98 12.63 4.68 -2.23
N ALA A 99 11.31 4.52 -2.03
CA ALA A 99 10.55 5.48 -1.24
C ALA A 99 11.01 5.46 0.23
N ARG A 100 11.06 6.63 0.87
CA ARG A 100 11.39 6.77 2.28
C ARG A 100 10.13 7.19 3.03
N VAL A 101 9.69 6.34 3.96
CA VAL A 101 8.43 6.56 4.69
C VAL A 101 8.42 7.87 5.46
N GLN A 102 9.52 8.22 6.13
CA GLN A 102 9.62 9.50 6.85
C GLN A 102 9.53 10.72 5.92
N VAL A 103 10.10 10.63 4.71
CA VAL A 103 9.99 11.69 3.70
C VAL A 103 8.58 11.78 3.15
N THR A 104 7.93 10.64 2.91
CA THR A 104 6.51 10.57 2.52
C THR A 104 5.63 11.28 3.54
N ILE A 105 5.82 10.97 4.83
CA ILE A 105 5.06 11.62 5.91
C ILE A 105 5.38 13.12 5.99
N GLY A 106 6.66 13.52 5.88
CA GLY A 106 7.04 14.94 5.86
C GLY A 106 6.41 15.70 4.69
N TRP A 107 6.38 15.08 3.51
CA TRP A 107 5.65 15.61 2.35
C TRP A 107 4.15 15.73 2.64
N MET A 108 3.52 14.71 3.21
CA MET A 108 2.10 14.78 3.60
C MET A 108 1.84 15.92 4.60
N GLU A 109 2.70 16.14 5.58
CA GLU A 109 2.54 17.21 6.57
C GLU A 109 2.63 18.60 5.95
N SER A 110 3.55 18.80 4.99
CA SER A 110 3.63 20.05 4.23
C SER A 110 2.44 20.28 3.28
N HIS A 111 1.74 19.21 2.88
CA HIS A 111 0.58 19.27 1.98
C HIS A 111 -0.75 18.98 2.68
N ARG A 112 -0.77 19.02 4.02
CA ARG A 112 -1.90 18.54 4.83
C ARG A 112 -3.25 19.12 4.40
N GLN A 113 -3.34 20.45 4.26
CA GLN A 113 -4.60 21.11 3.94
C GLN A 113 -5.14 20.69 2.57
N ASP A 114 -4.26 20.49 1.60
CA ASP A 114 -4.65 20.08 0.26
C ASP A 114 -5.05 18.61 0.22
N LEU A 115 -4.37 17.74 0.98
CA LEU A 115 -4.75 16.33 1.11
C LEU A 115 -6.09 16.18 1.83
N GLU A 116 -6.29 16.88 2.95
CA GLU A 116 -7.56 16.88 3.69
C GLU A 116 -8.70 17.34 2.79
N ARG A 117 -8.51 18.41 2.02
CA ARG A 117 -9.51 18.89 1.05
C ARG A 117 -9.74 17.90 -0.09
N ARG A 118 -8.67 17.33 -0.67
CA ARG A 118 -8.72 16.44 -1.83
C ARG A 118 -9.45 15.14 -1.54
N PHE A 119 -9.23 14.58 -0.36
CA PHE A 119 -9.85 13.31 0.05
C PHE A 119 -11.10 13.48 0.89
N GLY A 120 -11.40 14.71 1.34
CA GLY A 120 -12.44 14.95 2.33
C GLY A 120 -12.10 14.33 3.69
N TRP A 121 -10.82 14.31 4.07
CA TRP A 121 -10.42 13.82 5.39
C TRP A 121 -10.76 14.84 6.46
N GLU A 122 -11.36 14.37 7.55
CA GLU A 122 -11.78 15.18 8.67
C GLU A 122 -11.19 14.69 9.99
N GLY A 123 -11.15 15.60 10.97
CA GLY A 123 -10.77 15.31 12.34
C GLY A 123 -9.37 14.69 12.46
N VAL A 124 -9.33 13.39 12.77
CA VAL A 124 -8.08 12.67 13.05
C VAL A 124 -7.56 11.83 11.88
N GLN A 125 -8.28 11.81 10.75
CA GLN A 125 -7.96 10.94 9.60
C GLN A 125 -6.58 11.22 9.00
N PHE A 126 -6.12 12.48 8.99
CA PHE A 126 -4.76 12.80 8.54
C PHE A 126 -3.69 12.11 9.41
N TYR A 127 -3.80 12.20 10.74
CA TYR A 127 -2.86 11.53 11.64
C TYR A 127 -2.98 10.01 11.57
N GLU A 128 -4.18 9.49 11.31
CA GLU A 128 -4.38 8.07 11.09
C GLU A 128 -3.70 7.60 9.80
N ALA A 129 -3.80 8.36 8.72
CA ALA A 129 -3.08 8.10 7.47
C ALA A 129 -1.56 8.06 7.70
N CYS A 130 -1.01 9.04 8.43
CA CYS A 130 0.41 9.06 8.78
C CYS A 130 0.81 7.85 9.63
N ALA A 131 -0.02 7.41 10.59
CA ALA A 131 0.25 6.21 11.38
C ALA A 131 0.24 4.94 10.51
N LEU A 132 -0.75 4.80 9.63
CA LEU A 132 -0.85 3.67 8.71
C LEU A 132 0.37 3.58 7.79
N ILE A 133 0.82 4.71 7.23
CA ILE A 133 2.01 4.80 6.37
C ILE A 133 3.30 4.59 7.18
N ALA A 134 3.41 5.15 8.39
CA ALA A 134 4.58 4.91 9.24
C ALA A 134 4.86 3.42 9.48
N ARG A 135 3.81 2.60 9.53
CA ARG A 135 3.94 1.15 9.72
C ARG A 135 4.41 0.40 8.47
N THR A 136 4.36 0.99 7.27
CA THR A 136 4.86 0.35 6.04
C THR A 136 6.38 0.31 5.94
N ASP A 137 7.08 1.11 6.75
CA ASP A 137 8.53 1.19 6.76
C ASP A 137 9.20 -0.17 7.00
N TYR A 138 10.29 -0.43 6.29
CA TYR A 138 10.97 -1.72 6.28
C TYR A 138 12.49 -1.60 6.29
N PRO A 139 13.16 -2.34 7.21
CA PRO A 139 12.58 -3.11 8.30
C PRO A 139 11.87 -2.21 9.32
N PHE A 140 10.71 -2.66 9.82
CA PHE A 140 10.02 -2.00 10.91
C PHE A 140 10.76 -2.34 12.21
N ASP A 141 11.70 -1.48 12.60
CA ASP A 141 12.66 -1.74 13.69
C ASP A 141 12.86 -0.50 14.59
N ARG A 142 13.79 -0.62 15.55
CA ARG A 142 14.18 0.45 16.47
C ARG A 142 15.46 1.18 16.04
N ALA A 143 15.91 1.00 14.81
CA ALA A 143 17.12 1.66 14.34
C ALA A 143 16.77 3.06 13.79
N PRO A 144 17.38 4.13 14.33
CA PRO A 144 17.19 5.50 13.81
C PRO A 144 17.48 5.63 12.32
N ARG A 145 16.84 6.62 11.68
CA ARG A 145 17.05 6.98 10.27
C ARG A 145 17.38 8.46 10.15
N GLU A 146 18.07 8.82 9.08
CA GLU A 146 18.49 10.18 8.74
C GLU A 146 18.14 10.44 7.28
N PHE A 147 17.14 11.30 7.04
CA PHE A 147 16.65 11.60 5.69
C PHE A 147 16.51 13.10 5.42
N GLY A 148 16.93 13.97 6.35
CA GLY A 148 16.76 15.41 6.23
C GLY A 148 15.33 15.85 6.53
N THR A 149 14.65 15.17 7.45
CA THR A 149 13.25 15.44 7.83
C THR A 149 13.16 15.79 9.31
N ARG A 150 11.98 16.24 9.77
CA ARG A 150 11.75 16.43 11.22
C ARG A 150 11.78 15.12 12.03
N PHE A 151 11.88 13.97 11.37
CA PHE A 151 11.93 12.65 11.98
C PHE A 151 13.36 12.11 12.09
N ASP A 152 14.37 12.89 11.70
CA ASP A 152 15.77 12.51 11.83
C ASP A 152 16.09 12.14 13.30
N GLY A 153 16.80 11.02 13.47
CA GLY A 153 17.08 10.41 14.77
C GLY A 153 15.95 9.52 15.33
N LEU A 154 14.78 9.47 14.70
CA LEU A 154 13.70 8.54 15.08
C LEU A 154 13.77 7.23 14.31
N SER A 155 13.42 6.14 15.00
CA SER A 155 13.23 4.83 14.35
C SER A 155 11.85 4.69 13.71
N PRO A 156 11.64 3.73 12.79
CA PRO A 156 10.33 3.40 12.26
C PRO A 156 9.26 3.18 13.36
N VAL A 157 9.62 2.47 14.42
CA VAL A 157 8.74 2.23 15.58
C VAL A 157 8.39 3.53 16.30
N ASP A 158 9.34 4.46 16.45
CA ASP A 158 9.11 5.75 17.11
C ASP A 158 8.21 6.67 16.30
N VAL A 159 8.40 6.73 14.98
CA VAL A 159 7.53 7.52 14.09
C VAL A 159 6.10 6.98 14.13
N TYR A 160 5.91 5.65 14.04
CA TYR A 160 4.58 5.04 14.17
C TYR A 160 3.94 5.35 15.52
N ARG A 161 4.71 5.22 16.60
CA ARG A 161 4.28 5.56 17.96
C ARG A 161 3.84 7.02 18.09
N GLU A 162 4.59 7.98 17.53
CA GLU A 162 4.26 9.40 17.57
C GLU A 162 2.85 9.66 17.02
N PHE A 163 2.51 9.08 15.86
CA PHE A 163 1.20 9.28 15.25
C PHE A 163 0.08 8.50 15.97
N LEU A 164 0.34 7.28 16.45
CA LEU A 164 -0.63 6.53 17.24
C LEU A 164 -1.04 7.27 18.52
N TRP A 165 -0.13 8.01 19.15
CA TRP A 165 -0.42 8.84 20.32
C TRP A 165 -1.42 9.96 20.05
N LYS A 166 -1.43 10.50 18.82
CA LYS A 166 -2.36 11.56 18.39
C LYS A 166 -3.79 11.03 18.15
N LEU A 167 -3.97 9.71 18.09
CA LEU A 167 -5.26 9.10 17.82
C LEU A 167 -6.08 8.84 19.10
N PRO A 168 -7.40 9.11 19.09
CA PRO A 168 -8.31 8.63 20.12
C PRO A 168 -8.23 7.11 20.25
N ARG A 169 -8.42 6.59 21.47
CA ARG A 169 -8.26 5.15 21.77
C ARG A 169 -9.01 4.22 20.81
N LYS A 170 -10.26 4.56 20.45
CA LYS A 170 -11.08 3.77 19.52
C LYS A 170 -10.46 3.70 18.12
N VAL A 171 -9.96 4.84 17.62
CA VAL A 171 -9.32 4.94 16.30
C VAL A 171 -7.98 4.22 16.31
N ARG A 172 -7.20 4.37 17.39
CA ARG A 172 -5.91 3.67 17.57
C ARG A 172 -6.04 2.15 17.43
N LEU A 173 -7.08 1.55 18.02
CA LEU A 173 -7.36 0.11 17.92
C LEU A 173 -7.55 -0.33 16.46
N GLN A 174 -8.35 0.41 15.70
CA GLN A 174 -8.63 0.11 14.30
C GLN A 174 -7.42 0.36 13.41
N CYS A 175 -6.66 1.43 13.70
CA CYS A 175 -5.43 1.78 13.02
C CYS A 175 -4.38 0.65 13.12
N PHE A 176 -4.21 0.01 14.28
CA PHE A 176 -3.33 -1.17 14.39
C PHE A 176 -3.72 -2.31 13.45
N GLU A 177 -5.01 -2.67 13.39
CA GLU A 177 -5.46 -3.75 12.53
C GLU A 177 -5.29 -3.41 11.04
N ASP A 178 -5.63 -2.18 10.66
CA ASP A 178 -5.61 -1.74 9.27
C ASP A 178 -4.17 -1.46 8.80
N ALA A 179 -3.26 -1.05 9.68
CA ALA A 179 -1.83 -0.89 9.38
C ALA A 179 -1.19 -2.23 8.97
N LEU A 180 -1.59 -3.33 9.64
CA LEU A 180 -1.12 -4.67 9.28
C LEU A 180 -1.66 -5.14 7.92
N VAL A 181 -2.88 -4.70 7.56
CA VAL A 181 -3.46 -4.97 6.23
C VAL A 181 -2.70 -4.20 5.16
N LEU A 182 -2.47 -2.90 5.36
CA LEU A 182 -1.71 -2.05 4.45
C LEU A 182 -0.28 -2.58 4.26
N ARG A 183 0.45 -2.84 5.36
CA ARG A 183 1.81 -3.40 5.30
C ARG A 183 1.86 -4.71 4.54
N PHE A 184 0.91 -5.60 4.81
CA PHE A 184 0.85 -6.88 4.12
C PHE A 184 0.58 -6.70 2.62
N ALA A 185 -0.38 -5.84 2.26
CA ALA A 185 -0.74 -5.58 0.87
C ALA A 185 0.43 -4.98 0.08
N ASP A 186 1.11 -3.99 0.66
CA ASP A 186 2.34 -3.39 0.13
C ASP A 186 3.39 -4.46 -0.21
N GLN A 187 3.67 -5.38 0.72
CA GLN A 187 4.66 -6.44 0.49
C GLN A 187 4.26 -7.49 -0.56
N VAL A 188 2.96 -7.71 -0.80
CA VAL A 188 2.48 -8.84 -1.62
C VAL A 188 1.81 -8.45 -2.94
N ALA A 189 1.58 -7.16 -3.21
CA ALA A 189 0.77 -6.69 -4.33
C ALA A 189 1.21 -7.30 -5.68
N ALA A 190 2.50 -7.22 -6.02
CA ALA A 190 3.04 -7.83 -7.24
C ALA A 190 2.91 -9.37 -7.25
N TYR A 191 2.97 -10.02 -6.08
CA TYR A 191 2.99 -11.47 -5.91
C TYR A 191 1.60 -12.12 -5.98
N VAL A 192 0.53 -11.35 -5.79
CA VAL A 192 -0.86 -11.82 -5.97
C VAL A 192 -1.37 -11.66 -7.41
N SER A 193 -0.51 -11.17 -8.32
CA SER A 193 -0.76 -10.95 -9.75
C SER A 193 -0.22 -12.12 -10.61
N SER A 194 0.40 -11.83 -11.77
CA SER A 194 1.06 -12.83 -12.61
C SER A 194 2.47 -13.16 -12.09
N PHE A 195 3.07 -14.24 -12.58
CA PHE A 195 4.45 -14.57 -12.16
C PHE A 195 5.45 -13.60 -12.81
N GLU A 196 5.15 -13.14 -14.02
CA GLU A 196 5.93 -12.18 -14.78
C GLU A 196 5.98 -10.84 -14.05
N ARG A 197 4.84 -10.37 -13.52
CA ARG A 197 4.77 -9.16 -12.68
C ARG A 197 5.57 -9.33 -11.39
N ALA A 198 5.42 -10.47 -10.69
CA ALA A 198 6.18 -10.76 -9.48
C ALA A 198 7.69 -10.86 -9.72
N ARG A 199 8.12 -11.42 -10.85
CA ARG A 199 9.54 -11.49 -11.22
C ARG A 199 10.08 -10.12 -11.63
N LYS A 200 9.26 -9.32 -12.32
CA LYS A 200 9.59 -7.92 -12.66
C LYS A 200 9.80 -7.12 -11.37
N SER A 201 8.90 -7.21 -10.39
CA SER A 201 9.04 -6.47 -9.13
C SER A 201 10.34 -6.81 -8.38
N VAL A 202 10.77 -8.08 -8.40
CA VAL A 202 12.08 -8.47 -7.83
C VAL A 202 13.24 -7.81 -8.58
N ARG A 203 13.17 -7.71 -9.91
CA ARG A 203 14.19 -7.02 -10.72
C ARG A 203 14.20 -5.52 -10.45
N ASP A 204 13.04 -4.90 -10.47
CA ASP A 204 12.87 -3.47 -10.22
C ASP A 204 13.42 -3.10 -8.82
N LEU A 205 13.13 -3.92 -7.80
CA LEU A 205 13.65 -3.72 -6.44
C LEU A 205 15.18 -3.82 -6.39
N VAL A 206 15.77 -4.77 -7.14
CA VAL A 206 17.24 -4.91 -7.23
C VAL A 206 17.86 -3.67 -7.87
N ASP A 207 17.27 -3.16 -8.94
CA ASP A 207 17.77 -1.97 -9.63
C ASP A 207 17.65 -0.73 -8.75
N GLU A 208 16.58 -0.62 -7.96
CA GLU A 208 16.41 0.44 -6.96
C GLU A 208 17.45 0.39 -5.85
N LEU A 209 17.70 -0.80 -5.28
CA LEU A 209 18.70 -0.98 -4.23
C LEU A 209 20.12 -0.71 -4.74
N LYS A 210 20.43 -1.02 -6.00
CA LYS A 210 21.71 -0.65 -6.61
C LYS A 210 21.88 0.87 -6.70
N ASN A 211 20.81 1.61 -6.96
CA ASN A 211 20.84 3.07 -7.00
C ASN A 211 21.12 3.72 -5.63
N THR A 212 21.04 2.96 -4.53
CA THR A 212 21.50 3.40 -3.20
C THR A 212 22.90 2.92 -2.85
N GLY A 213 23.58 2.23 -3.78
CA GLY A 213 24.91 1.65 -3.57
C GLY A 213 24.89 0.28 -2.88
N ALA A 214 23.71 -0.33 -2.67
CA ALA A 214 23.64 -1.63 -2.03
C ALA A 214 24.24 -2.73 -2.93
N PRO A 215 25.14 -3.59 -2.41
CA PRO A 215 25.79 -4.64 -3.19
C PRO A 215 24.88 -5.87 -3.34
N VAL A 216 23.77 -5.72 -4.04
CA VAL A 216 22.76 -6.78 -4.26
C VAL A 216 22.69 -7.23 -5.72
N THR A 217 22.50 -8.53 -5.91
CA THR A 217 22.28 -9.14 -7.23
C THR A 217 20.85 -9.65 -7.38
N PHE A 218 20.38 -9.74 -8.63
CA PHE A 218 19.07 -10.29 -8.92
C PHE A 218 18.93 -11.73 -8.40
N GLU A 219 19.96 -12.56 -8.56
CA GLU A 219 19.95 -13.94 -8.11
C GLU A 219 19.84 -14.06 -6.58
N GLN A 220 20.56 -13.24 -5.82
CA GLN A 220 20.46 -13.20 -4.36
C GLN A 220 19.03 -12.86 -3.89
N ILE A 221 18.42 -11.79 -4.44
CA ILE A 221 17.06 -11.39 -4.04
C ILE A 221 16.03 -12.41 -4.51
N LEU A 222 16.17 -12.94 -5.74
CA LEU A 222 15.30 -13.99 -6.28
C LEU A 222 15.30 -15.24 -5.39
N ASN A 223 16.48 -15.72 -4.98
CA ASN A 223 16.63 -16.90 -4.13
C ASN A 223 16.11 -16.67 -2.70
N ASN A 224 16.13 -15.42 -2.22
CA ASN A 224 15.57 -15.03 -0.92
C ASN A 224 14.06 -14.76 -0.94
N THR A 225 13.45 -14.56 -2.12
CA THR A 225 12.02 -14.22 -2.27
C THR A 225 11.08 -15.25 -1.60
N PRO A 226 11.30 -16.58 -1.70
CA PRO A 226 10.46 -17.55 -0.96
C PRO A 226 10.51 -17.36 0.56
N ARG A 227 11.70 -17.06 1.11
CA ARG A 227 11.85 -16.80 2.55
C ARG A 227 11.10 -15.53 2.94
N PHE A 228 11.24 -14.46 2.16
CA PHE A 228 10.49 -13.21 2.34
C PHE A 228 8.98 -13.47 2.37
N LEU A 229 8.40 -14.07 1.33
CA LEU A 229 6.96 -14.36 1.25
C LEU A 229 6.46 -15.29 2.38
N GLY A 230 7.33 -16.16 2.89
CA GLY A 230 7.05 -17.01 4.05
C GLY A 230 6.89 -16.22 5.35
N GLN A 231 7.60 -15.10 5.48
CA GLN A 231 7.66 -14.25 6.68
C GLN A 231 6.69 -13.07 6.67
N VAL A 232 6.26 -12.59 5.49
CA VAL A 232 5.29 -11.48 5.36
C VAL A 232 4.05 -11.72 6.25
N GLY A 233 3.75 -10.71 7.08
CA GLY A 233 2.64 -10.71 8.05
C GLY A 233 2.92 -11.45 9.36
N ARG A 234 4.19 -11.71 9.71
CA ARG A 234 4.59 -12.37 10.98
C ARG A 234 5.34 -11.44 11.95
N ASP A 235 5.82 -10.32 11.46
CA ASP A 235 6.58 -9.28 12.17
C ASP A 235 5.69 -8.41 13.07
N LEU A 236 5.10 -9.01 14.11
CA LEU A 236 4.13 -8.35 14.99
C LEU A 236 4.69 -7.94 16.36
N ASP A 237 5.97 -8.20 16.63
CA ASP A 237 6.50 -8.07 17.99
C ASP A 237 6.52 -6.61 18.47
N HIS A 238 6.95 -5.68 17.61
CA HIS A 238 6.88 -4.26 17.93
C HIS A 238 5.44 -3.74 18.04
N ASP A 239 4.51 -4.20 17.20
CA ASP A 239 3.09 -3.85 17.34
C ASP A 239 2.53 -4.32 18.68
N ARG A 240 2.87 -5.54 19.12
CA ARG A 240 2.44 -6.07 20.43
C ARG A 240 2.99 -5.24 21.58
N ASP A 241 4.23 -4.81 21.52
CA ASP A 241 4.80 -3.96 22.57
C ASP A 241 4.13 -2.58 22.60
N LEU A 242 3.88 -1.98 21.44
CA LEU A 242 3.15 -0.71 21.34
C LEU A 242 1.71 -0.84 21.85
N THR A 243 1.03 -1.97 21.64
CA THR A 243 -0.34 -2.16 22.17
C THR A 243 -0.37 -2.16 23.71
N LYS A 244 0.68 -2.66 24.35
CA LYS A 244 0.83 -2.61 25.82
C LYS A 244 1.14 -1.19 26.27
N GLU A 245 2.10 -0.53 25.64
CA GLU A 245 2.52 0.85 25.95
C GLU A 245 1.34 1.83 25.84
N LEU A 246 0.50 1.68 24.82
CA LEU A 246 -0.57 2.62 24.49
C LEU A 246 -1.93 2.27 25.14
N ASN A 247 -1.93 1.43 26.18
CA ASN A 247 -3.12 1.02 26.95
C ASN A 247 -4.26 0.44 26.08
N VAL A 248 -3.88 -0.34 25.06
CA VAL A 248 -4.78 -1.16 24.24
C VAL A 248 -4.47 -2.68 24.32
N PRO A 249 -4.18 -3.25 25.52
CA PRO A 249 -3.66 -4.61 25.65
C PRO A 249 -4.69 -5.71 25.32
N SER A 250 -5.98 -5.37 25.27
CA SER A 250 -7.05 -6.32 24.87
C SER A 250 -7.11 -6.54 23.35
N LEU A 251 -6.38 -5.75 22.55
CA LEU A 251 -6.39 -5.89 21.10
C LEU A 251 -5.66 -7.17 20.68
N ARG A 252 -6.41 -8.13 20.14
CA ARG A 252 -5.82 -9.28 19.47
C ARG A 252 -5.51 -8.92 18.02
N LEU A 253 -4.26 -8.53 17.78
CA LEU A 253 -3.79 -8.23 16.43
C LEU A 253 -4.06 -9.39 15.46
N PRO A 254 -4.54 -9.12 14.24
CA PRO A 254 -4.80 -10.15 13.25
C PRO A 254 -3.48 -10.86 12.89
N GLY A 255 -3.41 -12.16 13.21
CA GLY A 255 -2.28 -12.97 12.74
C GLY A 255 -2.33 -13.19 11.22
N ARG A 256 -1.19 -13.60 10.65
CA ARG A 256 -1.01 -13.89 9.21
C ARG A 256 -2.15 -14.66 8.56
N ARG A 257 -2.73 -15.66 9.25
CA ARG A 257 -3.84 -16.47 8.72
C ARG A 257 -5.08 -15.64 8.40
N LYS A 258 -5.43 -14.70 9.29
CA LYS A 258 -6.59 -13.80 9.10
C LYS A 258 -6.34 -12.83 7.94
N ILE A 259 -5.15 -12.24 7.89
CA ILE A 259 -4.73 -11.33 6.81
C ILE A 259 -4.72 -12.06 5.45
N LEU A 260 -4.14 -13.26 5.37
CA LEU A 260 -4.16 -14.08 4.15
C LEU A 260 -5.59 -14.41 3.70
N ALA A 261 -6.50 -14.70 4.63
CA ALA A 261 -7.89 -14.99 4.29
C ALA A 261 -8.57 -13.78 3.61
N ALA A 262 -8.22 -12.56 4.01
CA ALA A 262 -8.74 -11.32 3.44
C ALA A 262 -8.40 -11.10 1.95
N LEU A 263 -7.32 -11.72 1.45
CA LEU A 263 -7.00 -11.70 0.00
C LEU A 263 -8.10 -12.35 -0.87
N GLY A 264 -8.97 -13.17 -0.27
CA GLY A 264 -9.91 -14.02 -1.01
C GLY A 264 -9.24 -15.24 -1.65
N LEU A 265 -10.04 -16.16 -2.18
CA LEU A 265 -9.53 -17.45 -2.67
C LEU A 265 -8.60 -17.30 -3.88
N LYS A 266 -9.01 -16.50 -4.87
CA LYS A 266 -8.27 -16.33 -6.15
C LYS A 266 -6.86 -15.76 -5.95
N ARG A 267 -6.71 -14.70 -5.16
CA ARG A 267 -5.40 -14.07 -4.90
C ARG A 267 -4.52 -14.96 -4.01
N ARG A 268 -5.09 -15.67 -3.03
CA ARG A 268 -4.35 -16.69 -2.26
C ARG A 268 -3.75 -17.76 -3.15
N TRP A 269 -4.52 -18.31 -4.09
CA TRP A 269 -4.01 -19.29 -5.06
C TRP A 269 -2.87 -18.73 -5.90
N ARG A 270 -2.98 -17.49 -6.37
CA ARG A 270 -1.90 -16.83 -7.13
C ARG A 270 -0.65 -16.64 -6.29
N LEU A 271 -0.78 -16.16 -5.05
CA LEU A 271 0.34 -16.00 -4.12
C LEU A 271 1.03 -17.34 -3.86
N THR A 272 0.28 -18.41 -3.57
CA THR A 272 0.81 -19.76 -3.37
C THR A 272 1.52 -20.27 -4.63
N ARG A 273 0.91 -20.11 -5.82
CA ARG A 273 1.51 -20.50 -7.09
C ARG A 273 2.83 -19.77 -7.34
N ASN A 274 2.85 -18.45 -7.17
CA ASN A 274 4.05 -17.64 -7.40
C ASN A 274 5.14 -17.97 -6.37
N TYR A 275 4.79 -18.15 -5.09
CA TYR A 275 5.69 -18.67 -4.06
C TYR A 275 6.35 -20.00 -4.47
N LEU A 276 5.56 -20.96 -4.97
CA LEU A 276 6.09 -22.25 -5.43
C LEU A 276 6.99 -22.09 -6.65
N LYS A 277 6.65 -21.22 -7.61
CA LYS A 277 7.51 -20.95 -8.77
C LYS A 277 8.87 -20.38 -8.37
N PHE A 278 8.91 -19.42 -7.43
CA PHE A 278 10.17 -18.92 -6.88
C PHE A 278 10.94 -20.01 -6.13
N ARG A 279 10.26 -20.83 -5.30
CA ARG A 279 10.90 -21.88 -4.52
C ARG A 279 11.48 -23.02 -5.37
N LEU A 280 10.81 -23.39 -6.46
CA LEU A 280 11.19 -24.49 -7.33
C LEU A 280 12.08 -24.05 -8.50
N GLY A 281 12.55 -22.79 -8.50
CA GLY A 281 13.46 -22.28 -9.53
C GLY A 281 12.91 -22.38 -10.95
N HIS A 282 11.58 -22.24 -11.14
CA HIS A 282 11.00 -22.24 -12.50
C HIS A 282 11.39 -20.92 -13.19
N THR A 283 12.58 -20.94 -13.79
CA THR A 283 13.22 -19.81 -14.49
C THR A 283 12.87 -19.73 -15.97
N ARG A 284 12.09 -20.68 -16.50
CA ARG A 284 11.62 -20.69 -17.89
C ARG A 284 10.43 -19.76 -18.10
#